data_AF-A0A072TF73-F1
#
_entry.id   AF-A0A072TF73-F1
#
_cell.length_a   1.000
_cell.length_b   1.000
_cell.length_c   1.000
_cell.angle_alpha   90.00
_cell.angle_beta   90.00
_cell.angle_gamma   90.00
#
_symmetry.space_group_name_H-M   'P 1'
#
loop_
_entity.id
_entity.type
_entity.pdbx_description
1 polymer ?
#
loop_
_entity_poly.entity_id
_entity_poly.type
_entity_poly.pdbx_seq_one_letter_code
_entity_poly.pdbx_strand_id
1 'polypeptide(L)'
;MQVPNEGCFQGYVFVPCAKRFMVLYSFLKRHKSKKVMVFFSSCNSVKFHADIFNHIHLHCSSIYGKQKQQTRTTTFVDFCQAEKGILLCTDVAARGLDIPSVVYTSFISTYMKFFK
;
A
#
# COMPACT_ATOMS: atom_id res chain seq x y z
N MET A 1 5.95 -12.39 15.10
CA MET A 1 5.11 -13.58 15.36
C MET A 1 4.25 -13.82 14.13
N GLN A 2 4.31 -15.00 13.53
CA GLN A 2 3.55 -15.34 12.33
C GLN A 2 2.14 -15.76 12.76
N VAL A 3 1.11 -15.30 12.06
CA VAL A 3 -0.27 -15.76 12.26
C VAL A 3 -0.70 -16.42 10.95
N PRO A 4 -0.87 -17.75 10.90
CA PRO A 4 -1.27 -18.43 9.68
C PRO A 4 -2.77 -18.22 9.48
N ASN A 5 -3.16 -17.51 8.41
CA ASN A 5 -4.47 -17.64 7.80
C ASN A 5 -4.21 -18.36 6.47
N GLU A 6 -4.92 -19.46 6.23
CA GLU A 6 -4.64 -20.39 5.13
C GLU A 6 -4.49 -19.65 3.80
N GLY A 7 -3.28 -19.72 3.22
CA GLY A 7 -2.95 -19.15 1.90
C GLY A 7 -2.17 -17.84 1.86
N CYS A 8 -1.96 -17.12 2.98
CA CYS A 8 -1.20 -15.86 2.98
C CYS A 8 -0.19 -15.76 4.13
N PHE A 9 1.06 -15.41 3.81
CA PHE A 9 2.09 -15.22 4.83
C PHE A 9 1.94 -13.86 5.49
N GLN A 10 1.56 -13.84 6.76
CA GLN A 10 1.42 -12.60 7.53
C GLN A 10 2.59 -12.42 8.51
N GLY A 11 3.24 -11.26 8.44
CA GLY A 11 4.28 -10.85 9.38
C GLY A 11 4.07 -9.42 9.87
N TYR A 12 4.74 -9.04 10.95
CA TYR A 12 4.79 -7.66 11.41
C TYR A 12 6.14 -7.31 12.02
N VAL A 13 6.49 -6.03 11.99
CA VAL A 13 7.67 -5.48 12.65
C VAL A 13 7.28 -4.28 13.51
N PHE A 14 7.85 -4.20 14.70
CA PHE A 14 7.76 -3.03 15.56
C PHE A 14 8.71 -1.94 15.04
N VAL A 15 8.15 -0.78 14.71
CA VAL A 15 8.92 0.35 14.18
C VAL A 15 8.60 1.62 14.96
N PRO A 16 9.60 2.25 15.62
CA PRO A 16 9.43 3.56 16.22
C PRO A 16 8.89 4.56 15.21
N CYS A 17 7.99 5.46 15.64
CA CYS A 17 7.29 6.39 14.75
C CYS A 17 8.23 7.13 13.77
N ALA A 18 9.35 7.65 14.29
CA ALA A 18 10.35 8.38 13.51
C ALA A 18 11.01 7.55 12.38
N LYS A 19 11.02 6.21 12.49
CA LYS A 19 11.63 5.32 11.49
C LYS A 19 10.61 4.74 10.50
N ARG A 20 9.30 4.87 10.74
CA ARG A 20 8.26 4.21 9.94
C ARG A 20 8.33 4.57 8.46
N PHE A 21 8.49 5.86 8.16
CA PHE A 21 8.64 6.34 6.78
C PHE A 21 9.86 5.70 6.09
N MET A 22 11.02 5.70 6.74
CA MET A 22 12.25 5.16 6.17
C MET A 22 12.17 3.64 5.95
N VAL A 23 11.57 2.90 6.88
CA VAL A 23 11.37 1.46 6.75
C VAL A 23 10.41 1.15 5.59
N LEU A 24 9.29 1.88 5.50
CA LEU A 24 8.34 1.76 4.39
C LEU A 24 9.01 2.07 3.05
N TYR A 25 9.72 3.20 2.94
CA TYR A 25 10.47 3.57 1.73
C TYR A 25 11.46 2.48 1.33
N SER A 26 12.24 1.98 2.28
CA SER A 26 13.25 0.94 2.03
C SER A 26 12.63 -0.38 1.58
N PHE A 27 11.44 -0.71 2.09
CA PHE A 27 10.66 -1.86 1.67
C PHE A 27 10.15 -1.68 0.24
N LEU A 28 9.46 -0.58 -0.04
CA LEU A 28 8.92 -0.27 -1.38
C LEU A 28 10.03 -0.20 -2.43
N LYS A 29 11.18 0.39 -2.09
CA LYS A 29 12.36 0.45 -2.97
C LYS A 29 12.90 -0.94 -3.33
N ARG A 30 12.92 -1.88 -2.37
CA ARG A 30 13.34 -3.28 -2.59
C ARG A 30 12.35 -4.09 -3.42
N HIS A 31 11.08 -3.71 -3.43
CA HIS A 31 10.01 -4.43 -4.13
C HIS A 31 9.45 -3.68 -5.34
N LYS A 32 10.21 -2.76 -5.94
CA LYS A 32 9.82 -1.99 -7.14
C LYS A 32 9.45 -2.84 -8.36
N SER A 33 9.93 -4.09 -8.42
CA SER A 33 9.63 -5.04 -9.50
C SER A 33 8.36 -5.87 -9.27
N LYS A 34 7.60 -5.62 -8.19
CA LYS A 34 6.39 -6.36 -7.82
C LYS A 34 5.17 -5.43 -7.79
N LYS A 35 3.98 -6.02 -7.74
CA LYS A 35 2.77 -5.32 -7.29
C LYS A 35 2.74 -5.27 -5.78
N VAL A 36 2.69 -4.06 -5.23
CA VAL A 36 2.62 -3.82 -3.79
C VAL A 36 1.45 -2.90 -3.48
N MET A 37 0.63 -3.27 -2.51
CA MET A 37 -0.45 -2.42 -2.01
C MET A 37 -0.20 -2.05 -0.56
N VAL A 38 -0.33 -0.76 -0.24
CA VAL A 38 -0.09 -0.23 1.11
C VAL A 38 -1.36 0.41 1.65
N PHE A 39 -1.80 -0.07 2.83
CA PHE A 39 -3.01 0.41 3.49
C PHE A 39 -2.68 1.40 4.59
N PHE A 40 -3.35 2.55 4.50
CA PHE A 40 -3.30 3.61 5.48
C PHE A 40 -4.66 3.79 6.16
N SER A 41 -4.64 4.21 7.42
CA SER A 41 -5.86 4.43 8.21
C SER A 41 -6.63 5.69 7.80
N SER A 42 -6.02 6.60 7.03
CA SER A 42 -6.66 7.87 6.64
C SER A 42 -6.32 8.32 5.23
N CYS A 43 -7.27 9.02 4.59
CA CYS A 43 -7.08 9.61 3.27
C CYS A 43 -5.91 10.61 3.24
N ASN A 44 -5.71 11.36 4.34
CA ASN A 44 -4.62 12.32 4.44
C ASN A 44 -3.26 11.62 4.45
N SER A 45 -3.16 10.47 5.11
CA SER A 45 -1.92 9.68 5.10
C SER A 45 -1.61 9.13 3.72
N VAL A 46 -2.62 8.62 2.99
CA VAL A 46 -2.46 8.20 1.58
C VAL A 46 -1.91 9.34 0.72
N LYS A 47 -2.53 10.52 0.79
CA LYS A 47 -2.09 11.71 0.04
C LYS A 47 -0.66 12.11 0.36
N PHE A 48 -0.37 12.32 1.66
CA PHE A 48 0.95 12.72 2.13
C PHE A 48 2.06 11.78 1.65
N HIS A 49 1.85 10.46 1.77
CA HIS A 49 2.84 9.48 1.32
C HIS A 49 2.94 9.42 -0.20
N ALA A 50 1.82 9.55 -0.93
CA ALA A 50 1.83 9.58 -2.39
C ALA A 50 2.63 10.78 -2.91
N ASP A 51 2.40 11.97 -2.35
CA ASP A 51 3.06 13.21 -2.76
C ASP A 51 4.57 13.11 -2.51
N ILE A 52 4.99 12.67 -1.31
CA ILE A 52 6.40 12.53 -0.96
C ILE A 52 7.08 11.45 -1.81
N PHE A 53 6.46 10.28 -1.97
CA PHE A 53 7.08 9.19 -2.74
C PHE A 53 7.24 9.57 -4.21
N ASN A 54 6.24 10.20 -4.83
CA ASN A 54 6.37 10.70 -6.19
C ASN A 54 7.44 11.81 -6.30
N HIS A 55 7.54 12.70 -5.31
CA HIS A 55 8.58 13.73 -5.25
C HIS A 55 10.00 13.13 -5.22
N ILE A 56 10.20 12.00 -4.53
CA ILE A 56 11.51 11.30 -4.46
C ILE A 56 11.67 10.18 -5.51
N HIS A 57 10.92 10.25 -6.62
CA HIS A 57 10.99 9.31 -7.75
C HIS A 57 10.70 7.84 -7.37
N LEU A 58 9.82 7.63 -6.39
CA LEU A 58 9.19 6.36 -6.09
C LEU A 58 7.73 6.44 -6.55
N HIS A 59 7.49 6.18 -7.83
CA HIS A 59 6.16 6.29 -8.41
C HIS A 59 5.15 5.37 -7.72
N CYS A 60 4.05 5.97 -7.25
CA CYS A 60 2.95 5.26 -6.63
C CYS A 60 1.60 5.87 -7.01
N SER A 61 0.64 5.01 -7.32
CA SER A 61 -0.76 5.34 -7.51
C SER A 61 -1.47 5.43 -6.17
N SER A 62 -2.60 6.14 -6.10
CA SER A 62 -3.35 6.26 -4.85
C SER A 62 -4.87 6.22 -5.03
N ILE A 63 -5.56 5.52 -4.12
CA ILE A 63 -7.03 5.41 -4.06
C ILE A 63 -7.51 5.73 -2.63
N TYR A 64 -8.32 6.78 -2.49
CA TYR A 64 -8.92 7.18 -1.22
C TYR A 64 -10.31 7.82 -1.42
N GLY A 65 -11.15 7.81 -0.37
CA GLY A 65 -12.58 8.10 -0.49
C GLY A 65 -12.97 9.52 -0.95
N LYS A 66 -12.05 10.49 -0.89
CA LYS A 66 -12.29 11.86 -1.39
C LYS A 66 -12.08 12.02 -2.92
N GLN A 67 -11.59 10.99 -3.62
CA GLN A 67 -11.46 11.02 -5.08
C GLN A 67 -12.79 10.73 -5.77
N LYS A 68 -12.96 11.26 -6.98
CA LYS A 68 -14.08 10.90 -7.86
C LYS A 68 -14.06 9.41 -8.15
N GLN A 69 -15.25 8.79 -8.23
CA GLN A 69 -15.37 7.35 -8.47
C GLN A 69 -14.68 6.91 -9.77
N GLN A 70 -14.81 7.69 -10.85
CA GLN A 70 -14.14 7.40 -12.13
C GLN A 70 -12.63 7.31 -12.01
N THR A 71 -12.00 8.22 -11.26
CA THR A 71 -10.55 8.20 -10.99
C THR A 71 -10.17 6.95 -10.21
N ARG A 72 -10.94 6.60 -9.17
CA ARG A 72 -10.70 5.39 -8.37
C ARG A 72 -10.76 4.13 -9.24
N THR A 73 -11.78 4.02 -10.10
CA THR A 73 -11.95 2.88 -10.99
C THR A 73 -10.82 2.80 -12.02
N THR A 74 -10.48 3.90 -12.66
CA THR A 74 -9.40 3.94 -13.68
C THR A 74 -8.06 3.55 -13.06
N THR A 75 -7.67 4.20 -11.96
CA THR A 75 -6.42 3.90 -11.27
C THR A 75 -6.36 2.45 -10.77
N PHE A 76 -7.49 1.88 -10.38
CA PHE A 76 -7.56 0.49 -9.97
C PHE A 76 -7.35 -0.46 -11.15
N VAL A 77 -8.06 -0.24 -12.27
CA VAL A 77 -7.92 -1.03 -13.49
C VAL A 77 -6.48 -0.98 -14.01
N ASP A 78 -5.89 0.22 -14.06
CA ASP A 78 -4.50 0.41 -14.48
C ASP A 78 -3.53 -0.37 -13.60
N PHE A 79 -3.73 -0.36 -12.28
CA PHE A 79 -2.90 -1.12 -11.34
C PHE A 79 -3.06 -2.64 -11.50
N CYS A 80 -4.28 -3.11 -11.75
CA CYS A 80 -4.57 -4.53 -12.00
C CYS A 80 -3.91 -5.01 -13.30
N GLN A 81 -3.89 -4.19 -14.35
CA GLN A 81 -3.30 -4.53 -15.65
C GLN A 81 -1.78 -4.36 -15.70
N ALA A 82 -1.21 -3.49 -14.86
CA ALA A 82 0.24 -3.31 -14.78
C ALA A 82 0.93 -4.63 -14.40
N GLU A 83 2.20 -4.82 -14.76
CA GLU A 83 2.99 -5.97 -14.28
C GLU A 83 3.53 -5.73 -12.87
N LYS A 84 3.86 -4.47 -12.58
CA LYS A 84 4.43 -3.98 -11.32
C LYS A 84 3.84 -2.62 -10.96
N GLY A 85 3.88 -2.27 -9.69
CA GLY A 85 3.39 -0.96 -9.25
C GLY A 85 3.20 -0.89 -7.75
N ILE A 86 3.09 0.33 -7.24
CA ILE A 86 2.79 0.61 -5.84
C ILE A 86 1.44 1.32 -5.80
N LEU A 87 0.48 0.78 -5.06
CA LEU A 87 -0.82 1.39 -4.83
C LEU A 87 -1.01 1.71 -3.34
N LEU A 88 -1.18 2.98 -3.02
CA LEU A 88 -1.46 3.47 -1.68
C LEU A 88 -2.98 3.65 -1.51
N CYS A 89 -3.59 3.05 -0.51
CA CYS A 89 -5.03 3.13 -0.33
C CYS A 89 -5.45 3.12 1.14
N THR A 90 -6.73 3.40 1.38
CA THR A 90 -7.37 3.17 2.69
C THR A 90 -8.17 1.88 2.65
N ASP A 91 -8.35 1.22 3.80
CA ASP A 91 -9.17 -0.01 3.91
C ASP A 91 -10.56 0.15 3.28
N VAL A 92 -11.23 1.27 3.57
CA VAL A 92 -12.56 1.58 3.02
C VAL A 92 -12.56 1.70 1.49
N ALA A 93 -11.48 2.24 0.93
CA ALA A 93 -11.38 2.41 -0.52
C ALA A 93 -11.10 1.10 -1.26
N ALA A 94 -10.53 0.11 -0.57
CA ALA A 94 -10.19 -1.20 -1.09
C ALA A 94 -11.30 -2.25 -0.89
N ARG A 95 -12.27 -2.02 0.02
CA ARG A 95 -13.45 -2.88 0.14
C ARG A 95 -14.22 -2.88 -1.18
N GLY A 96 -14.35 -4.05 -1.80
CA GLY A 96 -14.99 -4.23 -3.11
C GLY A 96 -14.03 -4.21 -4.31
N LEU A 97 -12.72 -4.10 -4.08
CA LEU A 97 -11.70 -4.31 -5.10
C LEU A 97 -11.24 -5.78 -5.04
N ASP A 98 -11.62 -6.59 -6.02
CA ASP A 98 -11.08 -7.95 -6.17
C ASP A 98 -9.74 -7.87 -6.91
N ILE A 99 -8.64 -8.18 -6.21
CA ILE A 99 -7.28 -7.94 -6.71
C ILE A 99 -6.48 -9.24 -6.65
N PRO A 100 -6.29 -9.93 -7.78
CA PRO A 100 -5.53 -11.16 -7.80
C PRO A 100 -4.03 -10.88 -7.59
N SER A 101 -3.39 -11.67 -6.73
CA SER A 101 -1.92 -11.79 -6.61
C SER A 101 -1.15 -10.53 -6.15
N VAL A 102 -1.65 -9.81 -5.13
CA VAL A 102 -0.97 -8.62 -4.58
C VAL A 102 -0.33 -8.90 -3.22
N VAL A 103 0.88 -8.38 -3.03
CA VAL A 103 1.59 -8.34 -1.73
C VAL A 103 1.00 -7.17 -0.93
N TYR A 104 0.18 -7.46 0.08
CA TYR A 104 -0.44 -6.45 0.93
C TYR A 104 0.58 -5.98 2.01
N THR A 105 0.56 -4.71 2.41
CA THR A 105 1.29 -4.21 3.58
C THR A 105 0.37 -3.25 4.32
N SER A 106 0.06 -3.52 5.60
CA SER A 106 -0.95 -2.75 6.35
C SER A 106 -0.45 -2.23 7.70
N PHE A 107 -0.94 -1.04 8.02
CA PHE A 107 -0.83 -0.24 9.25
C PHE A 107 0.53 0.45 9.52
N ILE A 108 0.43 1.74 9.87
CA ILE A 108 1.54 2.59 10.35
C ILE A 108 1.10 3.23 11.68
N SER A 109 0.24 2.57 12.46
CA SER A 109 -0.20 3.09 13.77
C SER A 109 0.72 2.63 14.91
N THR A 110 1.17 1.36 14.86
CA THR A 110 2.14 0.77 15.81
C THR A 110 3.00 -0.33 15.18
N TYR A 111 2.45 -1.05 14.20
CA TYR A 111 3.06 -2.22 13.56
C TYR A 111 3.04 -2.02 12.06
N MET A 112 4.13 -2.36 11.35
CA MET A 112 4.10 -2.50 9.90
C MET A 112 3.84 -3.96 9.57
N LYS A 113 2.63 -4.29 9.10
CA LYS A 113 2.20 -5.65 8.74
C LYS A 113 2.56 -5.91 7.28
N PHE A 114 3.17 -7.06 7.00
CA PHE A 114 3.53 -7.51 5.65
C PHE A 114 2.71 -8.76 5.31
N PHE A 115 2.25 -8.84 4.07
CA PHE A 115 1.56 -9.99 3.50
C PHE A 115 2.34 -10.43 2.25
N LYS A 116 2.73 -11.70 2.15
CA LYS A 116 3.26 -12.30 0.91
C LYS A 116 2.26 -13.28 0.33
#